data_AF-A0A7M3Y4R0-F1
#
_entry.id   AF-A0A7M3Y4R0-F1
#
_cell.length_a   1.000
_cell.length_b   1.000
_cell.length_c   1.000
_cell.angle_alpha   90.00
_cell.angle_beta   90.00
_cell.angle_gamma   90.00
#
_symmetry.space_group_name_H-M   'P 1'
#
loop_
_entity.id
_entity.type
_entity.pdbx_description
1 polymer ?
#
loop_
_entity_poly.entity_id
_entity_poly.type
_entity_poly.pdbx_seq_one_letter_code
_entity_poly.pdbx_strand_id
1 'polypeptide(L)'
;MREVCERHFDQPQAGRMRVRELQVEWREANTDGTLDDAGHLGLERRAYRLLNGGDEAWLMWLDDLAFWQPGWNPDEVNEQA
;
A
#
# COMPACT_ATOMS: atom_id res chain seq x y z
N MET A 1 -6.17 -0.27 -4.80
CA MET A 1 -5.37 -0.96 -3.76
C MET A 1 -6.19 -1.26 -2.51
N ARG A 2 -6.72 -0.23 -1.81
CA ARG A 2 -7.51 -0.40 -0.58
C ARG A 2 -8.60 -1.48 -0.68
N GLU A 3 -9.51 -1.32 -1.63
CA GLU A 3 -10.62 -2.26 -1.86
C GLU A 3 -10.15 -3.71 -2.11
N VAL A 4 -9.00 -3.88 -2.77
CA VAL A 4 -8.40 -5.20 -3.01
C VAL A 4 -7.90 -5.82 -1.72
N CYS A 5 -7.33 -5.02 -0.82
CA CYS A 5 -6.84 -5.49 0.47
C CYS A 5 -8.01 -5.76 1.44
N GLU A 6 -9.02 -4.89 1.46
CA GLU A 6 -10.23 -5.06 2.29
C GLU A 6 -11.03 -6.31 1.90
N ARG A 7 -11.07 -6.69 0.62
CA ARG A 7 -11.67 -7.95 0.17
C ARG A 7 -10.97 -9.21 0.70
N HIS A 8 -9.76 -9.08 1.24
CA HIS A 8 -8.96 -10.17 1.80
C HIS A 8 -8.64 -9.90 3.29
N PHE A 9 -9.52 -9.22 4.03
CA PHE A 9 -9.33 -8.99 5.47
C PHE A 9 -9.21 -10.31 6.25
N ASP A 10 -9.97 -11.34 5.86
CA ASP A 10 -10.00 -12.68 6.46
C ASP A 10 -8.98 -13.66 5.84
N GLN A 11 -8.29 -13.24 4.76
CA GLN A 11 -7.27 -14.03 4.08
C GLN A 11 -5.99 -13.21 3.82
N PRO A 12 -5.24 -12.80 4.87
CA PRO A 12 -4.09 -11.90 4.73
C PRO A 12 -2.99 -12.39 3.79
N GLN A 13 -2.77 -13.71 3.72
CA GLN A 13 -1.80 -14.29 2.78
C GLN A 13 -2.24 -14.07 1.32
N ALA A 14 -3.51 -14.31 1.00
CA ALA A 14 -4.05 -14.08 -0.34
C ALA A 14 -4.04 -12.58 -0.69
N GLY A 15 -4.39 -11.72 0.28
CA GLY A 15 -4.28 -10.27 0.14
C GLY A 15 -2.85 -9.82 -0.19
N ARG A 16 -1.84 -10.31 0.54
CA ARG A 16 -0.42 -10.02 0.29
C ARG A 16 0.04 -10.52 -1.08
N MET A 17 -0.41 -11.69 -1.53
CA MET A 17 -0.14 -12.17 -2.89
C MET A 17 -0.71 -11.22 -3.94
N ARG A 18 -1.96 -10.76 -3.77
CA ARG A 18 -2.55 -9.80 -4.69
C ARG A 18 -1.84 -8.45 -4.68
N VAL A 19 -1.32 -7.99 -3.55
CA VAL A 19 -0.47 -6.79 -3.49
C VAL A 19 0.81 -6.95 -4.31
N ARG A 20 1.44 -8.14 -4.33
CA ARG A 20 2.61 -8.41 -5.20
C ARG A 20 2.28 -8.32 -6.67
N GLU A 21 1.11 -8.81 -7.09
CA GLU A 21 0.64 -8.70 -8.47
C GLU A 21 0.40 -7.23 -8.84
N LEU A 22 -0.24 -6.46 -7.94
CA LEU A 22 -0.45 -5.03 -8.15
C LEU A 22 0.87 -4.25 -8.30
N GLN A 23 1.95 -4.63 -7.59
CA GLN A 23 3.27 -4.00 -7.80
C GLN A 23 3.79 -4.16 -9.23
N VAL A 24 3.44 -5.26 -9.92
CA VAL A 24 3.78 -5.46 -11.34
C VAL A 24 2.93 -4.52 -12.21
N GLU A 25 1.62 -4.52 -12.01
CA GLU A 25 0.68 -3.65 -12.75
C GLU A 25 1.04 -2.16 -12.61
N TRP A 26 1.42 -1.71 -11.40
CA TRP A 26 1.83 -0.32 -11.17
C TRP A 26 3.15 0.03 -11.83
N ARG A 27 4.10 -0.90 -11.86
CA ARG A 27 5.38 -0.68 -12.53
C ARG A 27 5.17 -0.52 -14.04
N GLU A 28 4.31 -1.34 -14.64
CA GLU A 28 3.95 -1.23 -16.05
C GLU A 28 3.26 0.11 -16.33
N ALA A 29 2.25 0.47 -15.52
CA ALA A 29 1.55 1.74 -15.63
C ALA A 29 2.45 2.97 -15.39
N ASN A 30 3.48 2.85 -14.55
CA ASN A 30 4.47 3.91 -14.38
C ASN A 30 5.40 4.01 -15.59
N THR A 31 5.80 2.87 -16.15
CA THR A 31 6.66 2.81 -17.33
C THR A 31 5.99 3.39 -18.58
N ASP A 32 4.69 3.19 -18.75
CA ASP A 32 3.91 3.72 -19.88
C ASP A 32 3.37 5.16 -19.66
N GLY A 33 3.58 5.72 -18.47
CA GLY A 33 3.18 7.08 -18.10
C GLY A 33 1.73 7.23 -17.64
N THR A 34 0.96 6.15 -17.51
CA THR A 34 -0.40 6.16 -16.94
C THR A 34 -0.39 6.50 -15.44
N LEU A 35 0.68 6.14 -14.73
CA LEU A 35 0.89 6.42 -13.30
C LEU A 35 2.15 7.26 -13.11
N ASP A 36 2.03 8.43 -12.51
CA ASP A 36 3.18 9.29 -12.24
C ASP A 36 4.09 8.73 -11.13
N ASP A 37 5.34 9.21 -11.08
CA ASP A 37 6.36 8.71 -10.14
C ASP A 37 5.93 8.92 -8.68
N ALA A 38 5.24 10.03 -8.39
CA ALA A 38 4.74 10.32 -7.06
C ALA A 38 3.64 9.33 -6.63
N GLY A 39 2.69 9.04 -7.52
CA GLY A 39 1.65 8.04 -7.30
C GLY A 39 2.22 6.64 -7.16
N HIS A 40 3.17 6.25 -8.02
CA HIS A 40 3.86 4.96 -7.93
C HIS A 40 4.60 4.79 -6.61
N LEU A 41 5.40 5.77 -6.21
CA LEU A 41 6.12 5.76 -4.93
C LEU A 41 5.15 5.63 -3.73
N GLY A 42 4.02 6.35 -3.77
CA GLY A 42 2.99 6.26 -2.73
C GLY A 42 2.36 4.87 -2.61
N LEU A 43 2.20 4.15 -3.72
CA LEU A 43 1.70 2.77 -3.74
C LEU A 43 2.76 1.78 -3.25
N GLU A 44 4.02 1.93 -3.67
CA GLU A 44 5.15 1.08 -3.23
C GLU A 44 5.39 1.17 -1.72
N ARG A 45 5.31 2.38 -1.14
CA ARG A 45 5.44 2.58 0.31
C ARG A 45 4.37 1.83 1.11
N ARG A 46 3.13 1.86 0.63
CA ARG A 46 2.02 1.10 1.25
C ARG A 46 2.21 -0.40 1.09
N ALA A 47 2.60 -0.83 -0.10
CA ALA A 47 2.86 -2.24 -0.38
C ALA A 47 3.97 -2.76 0.54
N TYR A 48 5.04 -1.99 0.74
CA TYR A 48 6.10 -2.35 1.68
C TYR A 48 5.56 -2.65 3.09
N ARG A 49 4.66 -1.82 3.64
CA ARG A 49 4.07 -2.06 4.97
C ARG A 49 3.18 -3.29 5.00
N LEU A 50 2.31 -3.46 4.01
CA LEU A 50 1.39 -4.60 3.92
C LEU A 50 2.12 -5.94 3.72
N LEU A 51 3.25 -5.93 2.99
CA LEU A 51 3.97 -7.15 2.61
C LEU A 51 4.97 -7.62 3.67
N ASN A 52 5.54 -6.71 4.46
CA ASN A 52 6.53 -7.05 5.49
C ASN A 52 5.91 -7.28 6.88
N GLY A 53 4.60 -7.07 7.03
CA GLY A 53 3.85 -7.35 8.27
C GLY A 53 3.35 -8.79 8.36
N GLY A 54 3.05 -9.21 9.60
CA GLY A 54 2.23 -10.40 9.88
C GLY A 54 0.74 -10.12 9.74
N ASP A 55 -0.10 -11.11 10.03
CA ASP A 55 -1.56 -11.03 9.84
C ASP A 55 -2.23 -9.97 10.73
N GLU A 56 -1.74 -9.78 11.96
CA GLU A 56 -2.22 -8.70 12.85
C GLU A 56 -1.88 -7.31 12.29
N ALA A 57 -0.67 -7.15 11.75
CA ALA A 57 -0.24 -5.90 11.14
C ALA A 57 -1.02 -5.60 9.84
N TRP A 58 -1.39 -6.64 9.09
CA TRP A 58 -2.27 -6.51 7.93
C TRP A 58 -3.60 -5.87 8.33
N LEU A 59 -4.30 -6.44 9.32
CA LEU A 59 -5.57 -5.89 9.82
C LEU A 59 -5.41 -4.47 10.35
N MET A 60 -4.35 -4.21 11.12
CA MET A 60 -4.05 -2.86 11.62
C MET A 60 -3.95 -1.82 10.50
N TRP A 61 -3.26 -2.13 9.40
CA TRP A 61 -3.15 -1.22 8.26
C TRP A 61 -4.45 -1.07 7.47
N LEU A 62 -5.30 -2.10 7.43
CA LEU A 62 -6.62 -1.97 6.81
C LEU A 62 -7.50 -0.96 7.58
N ASP A 63 -7.42 -0.97 8.91
CA ASP A 63 -8.20 -0.10 9.79
C ASP A 63 -7.64 1.33 9.91
N ASP A 64 -6.39 1.57 9.51
CA ASP A 64 -5.77 2.90 9.54
C ASP A 64 -6.26 3.77 8.36
N LEU A 65 -7.19 4.69 8.63
CA LEU A 65 -7.69 5.63 7.63
C LEU A 65 -6.62 6.60 7.12
N ALA A 66 -5.64 6.98 7.95
CA ALA A 66 -4.57 7.90 7.56
C ALA A 66 -3.61 7.24 6.58
N PHE A 67 -3.34 5.94 6.77
CA PHE A 67 -2.58 5.12 5.82
C PHE A 67 -3.13 5.20 4.38
N TRP A 68 -4.45 5.31 4.22
CA TRP A 68 -5.10 5.38 2.90
C TRP A 68 -5.24 6.78 2.32
N GLN A 69 -4.88 7.85 3.04
CA GLN A 69 -5.01 9.22 2.54
C GLN A 69 -3.97 9.55 1.45
N PRO A 70 -4.34 10.31 0.41
CA PRO A 70 -3.37 10.86 -0.53
C PRO A 70 -2.23 11.59 0.20
N GLY A 71 -1.00 11.45 -0.28
CA GLY A 71 0.17 12.08 0.35
C GLY A 71 0.72 11.38 1.59
N TRP A 72 0.08 10.31 2.10
CA TRP A 72 0.62 9.55 3.24
C TRP A 72 2.10 9.18 3.03
N ASN A 73 2.90 9.53 4.02
CA ASN A 73 4.33 9.29 4.05
C ASN A 73 4.72 8.82 5.46
N PRO A 74 5.26 7.60 5.63
CA PRO A 74 5.61 7.08 6.96
C PRO A 74 6.75 7.86 7.63
N ASP A 75 7.52 8.63 6.86
CA ASP A 75 8.67 9.40 7.35
C ASP A 75 8.33 10.87 7.64
N GLU A 76 7.05 11.28 7.53
CA GLU A 76 6.61 12.67 7.75
C GLU A 76 6.58 13.09 9.24
N VAL A 77 6.94 12.21 10.17
CA VAL A 77 7.13 12.56 11.57
C VAL A 77 8.50 13.19 11.79
N ASN A 78 8.60 14.52 11.65
CA ASN A 78 9.14 15.46 12.66
C ASN A 78 9.54 16.84 12.07
N GLU A 79 8.56 17.73 11.84
CA GLU A 79 8.79 19.20 11.81
C GLU A 79 7.62 19.92 12.50
N GLN A 80 7.42 19.61 13.79
CA GLN A 80 6.64 20.41 14.75
C GLN A 80 6.79 19.79 16.15
N ALA A 81 7.91 20.09 16.82
CA ALA A 81 8.09 19.94 18.26
C ALA A 81 8.97 21.08 18.78
#